data_AF-A0A495X713-F1
#
_entry.id   AF-A0A495X713-F1
#
_cell.length_a   1.000
_cell.length_b   1.000
_cell.length_c   1.000
_cell.angle_alpha   90.00
_cell.angle_beta   90.00
_cell.angle_gamma   90.00
#
_symmetry.space_group_name_H-M   'P 1'
#
loop_
_entity.id
_entity.type
_entity.pdbx_description
1 polymer ?
#
loop_
_entity_poly.entity_id
_entity_poly.type
_entity_poly.pdbx_seq_one_letter_code
_entity_poly.pdbx_strand_id
1 'polypeptide(L)'
;MNDTVTLWRPTGQAELDLVAGSGWRAWPPRLPDQPIFYPVANRWYAVRIAREWNVPAEGVGYVTRFAVDAEFLARYPVQQAGGRDVLEHWVPAEDLDEFNAHIVGPIVCESEYRAGVAGTGLPDGWREYLAGESWFRAGFLADGTRLTVFSPDEVKSTVDERVTVAEDGDGRAVVLDARTGTVTLGDARYDLDSFVKLLEW
;
A
#
# COMPACT_ATOMS: atom_id res chain seq x y z
N MET A 1 -26.84 3.42 -17.89
CA MET A 1 -25.58 3.32 -17.13
C MET A 1 -25.97 3.56 -15.70
N ASN A 2 -25.74 2.61 -14.80
CA ASN A 2 -26.02 2.85 -13.38
C ASN A 2 -24.98 3.82 -12.83
N ASP A 3 -25.43 4.79 -12.04
CA ASP A 3 -24.55 5.69 -11.32
C ASP A 3 -23.74 4.90 -10.28
N THR A 4 -22.47 5.26 -10.11
CA THR A 4 -21.58 4.59 -9.16
C THR A 4 -21.01 5.55 -8.15
N VAL A 5 -20.84 5.09 -6.91
CA VAL A 5 -20.12 5.80 -5.85
C VAL A 5 -18.73 5.22 -5.70
N THR A 6 -17.72 6.08 -5.62
CA THR A 6 -16.34 5.67 -5.34
C THR A 6 -16.13 5.57 -3.84
N LEU A 7 -15.59 4.44 -3.40
CA LEU A 7 -15.24 4.18 -2.01
C LEU A 7 -13.77 3.76 -1.91
N TRP A 8 -13.22 3.88 -0.71
CA TRP A 8 -11.89 3.41 -0.39
C TRP A 8 -11.91 2.40 0.74
N ARG A 9 -10.91 1.54 0.77
CA ARG A 9 -10.64 0.69 1.94
C ARG A 9 -9.15 0.64 2.22
N PRO A 10 -8.72 1.08 3.41
CA PRO A 10 -7.37 0.81 3.85
C PRO A 10 -7.25 -0.68 4.21
N THR A 11 -6.13 -1.29 3.87
CA THR A 11 -5.93 -2.73 4.10
C THR A 11 -4.46 -3.05 4.41
N GLY A 12 -4.25 -4.18 5.09
CA GLY A 12 -2.93 -4.78 5.31
C GLY A 12 -2.56 -5.79 4.21
N GLN A 13 -1.38 -6.39 4.31
CA GLN A 13 -0.89 -7.34 3.29
C GLN A 13 -1.82 -8.54 3.13
N ALA A 14 -2.21 -9.18 4.23
CA ALA A 14 -2.98 -10.42 4.19
C ALA A 14 -4.36 -10.25 3.54
N GLU A 15 -5.05 -9.13 3.81
CA GLU A 15 -6.35 -8.86 3.19
C GLU A 15 -6.18 -8.42 1.72
N LEU A 16 -5.12 -7.68 1.36
CA LEU A 16 -4.81 -7.37 -0.03
C LEU A 16 -4.52 -8.63 -0.86
N ASP A 17 -3.80 -9.61 -0.30
CA ASP A 17 -3.51 -10.88 -0.98
C ASP A 17 -4.79 -11.68 -1.27
N LEU A 18 -5.77 -11.63 -0.35
CA LEU A 18 -7.08 -12.25 -0.57
C LEU A 18 -7.88 -11.55 -1.66
N VAL A 19 -7.80 -10.21 -1.75
CA VAL A 19 -8.39 -9.44 -2.86
C VAL A 19 -7.71 -9.78 -4.18
N ALA A 20 -6.38 -9.91 -4.20
CA ALA A 20 -5.66 -10.35 -5.39
C ALA A 20 -6.06 -11.78 -5.79
N GLY A 21 -6.21 -12.68 -4.83
CA GLY A 21 -6.68 -14.05 -5.03
C GLY A 21 -8.11 -14.14 -5.57
N SER A 22 -8.96 -13.14 -5.31
CA SER A 22 -10.30 -13.02 -5.92
C SER A 22 -10.27 -12.45 -7.35
N GLY A 23 -9.09 -12.17 -7.91
CA GLY A 23 -8.93 -11.51 -9.19
C GLY A 23 -9.26 -10.01 -9.14
N TRP A 24 -9.10 -9.38 -7.96
CA TRP A 24 -9.42 -7.98 -7.71
C TRP A 24 -10.90 -7.64 -7.85
N ARG A 25 -11.79 -8.60 -7.55
CA ARG A 25 -13.24 -8.42 -7.75
C ARG A 25 -14.06 -8.45 -6.47
N ALA A 26 -13.49 -8.94 -5.37
CA ALA A 26 -14.22 -9.14 -4.14
C ALA A 26 -13.33 -8.93 -2.91
N TRP A 27 -13.96 -8.41 -1.86
CA TRP A 27 -13.43 -8.39 -0.50
C TRP A 27 -13.64 -9.75 0.16
N PRO A 28 -12.68 -10.24 0.96
CA PRO A 28 -12.81 -11.52 1.64
C PRO A 28 -13.90 -11.48 2.72
N PRO A 29 -14.52 -12.62 3.05
CA PRO A 29 -15.44 -12.74 4.18
C PRO A 29 -14.83 -12.20 5.48
N ARG A 30 -15.65 -11.56 6.31
CA ARG A 30 -15.23 -11.07 7.62
C ARG A 30 -14.99 -12.25 8.57
N LEU A 31 -14.10 -12.08 9.53
CA LEU A 31 -13.94 -13.05 10.61
C LEU A 31 -15.20 -13.05 11.51
N PRO A 32 -15.50 -14.15 12.22
CA PRO A 32 -16.71 -14.24 13.06
C PRO A 32 -16.86 -13.14 14.12
N ASP A 33 -15.75 -12.56 14.57
CA ASP A 33 -15.67 -11.46 15.53
C ASP A 33 -15.78 -10.07 14.88
N GLN A 34 -15.89 -10.00 13.56
CA GLN A 34 -15.97 -8.77 12.78
C GLN A 34 -17.37 -8.62 12.17
N PRO A 35 -18.35 -8.07 12.91
CA PRO A 35 -19.76 -8.08 12.51
C PRO A 35 -20.09 -7.18 11.31
N ILE A 36 -19.16 -6.29 10.93
CA ILE A 36 -19.34 -5.35 9.84
C ILE A 36 -18.12 -5.31 8.92
N PHE A 37 -18.40 -5.07 7.64
CA PHE A 37 -17.49 -4.56 6.64
C PHE A 37 -17.71 -3.04 6.50
N TYR A 38 -16.63 -2.26 6.47
CA TYR A 38 -16.73 -0.80 6.41
C TYR A 38 -15.72 -0.21 5.42
N PRO A 39 -16.18 0.20 4.23
CA PRO A 39 -15.41 1.08 3.37
C PRO A 39 -15.65 2.53 3.72
N VAL A 40 -14.67 3.39 3.44
CA VAL A 40 -14.71 4.81 3.75
C VAL A 40 -15.11 5.62 2.51
N ALA A 41 -15.83 6.71 2.73
CA ALA A 41 -16.36 7.56 1.66
C ALA A 41 -15.37 8.61 1.15
N ASN A 42 -14.16 8.70 1.73
CA ASN A 42 -13.14 9.64 1.28
C ASN A 42 -11.72 9.07 1.34
N ARG A 43 -10.92 9.41 0.33
CA ARG A 43 -9.53 8.95 0.19
C ARG A 43 -8.64 9.41 1.34
N TRP A 44 -8.80 10.66 1.79
CA TRP A 44 -7.95 11.22 2.84
C TRP A 44 -7.99 10.38 4.11
N TYR A 45 -9.19 9.95 4.52
CA TYR A 45 -9.36 9.12 5.70
C TYR A 45 -8.78 7.72 5.50
N ALA A 46 -8.94 7.11 4.31
CA ALA A 46 -8.27 5.84 4.00
C ALA A 46 -6.74 5.95 4.11
N VAL A 47 -6.16 7.03 3.57
CA VAL A 47 -4.72 7.31 3.69
C VAL A 47 -4.30 7.45 5.15
N ARG A 48 -5.10 8.17 5.94
CA ARG A 48 -4.83 8.34 7.37
C ARG A 48 -4.81 7.00 8.10
N ILE A 49 -5.80 6.15 7.90
CA ILE A 49 -5.85 4.81 8.51
C ILE A 49 -4.64 3.98 8.08
N ALA A 50 -4.34 3.94 6.78
CA ALA A 50 -3.21 3.18 6.25
C ALA A 50 -1.87 3.63 6.86
N ARG A 51 -1.63 4.93 6.97
CA ARG A 51 -0.37 5.50 7.50
C ARG A 51 -0.26 5.47 9.01
N GLU A 52 -1.33 5.83 9.72
CA GLU A 52 -1.29 6.03 11.17
C GLU A 52 -1.61 4.76 11.94
N TRP A 53 -2.33 3.80 11.34
CA TRP A 53 -2.80 2.58 12.03
C TRP A 53 -2.27 1.29 11.39
N ASN A 54 -2.46 1.06 10.09
CA ASN A 54 -1.98 -0.20 9.46
C ASN A 54 -0.45 -0.28 9.46
N VAL A 55 0.24 0.78 9.04
CA VAL A 55 1.72 0.80 9.03
C VAL A 55 2.31 0.51 10.42
N PRO A 56 1.89 1.17 11.53
CA PRO A 56 2.41 0.84 12.84
C PRO A 56 2.04 -0.56 13.36
N ALA A 57 0.88 -1.10 12.94
CA ALA A 57 0.41 -2.41 13.40
C ALA A 57 1.02 -3.59 12.62
N GLU A 58 1.22 -3.42 11.31
CA GLU A 58 1.53 -4.50 10.37
C GLU A 58 2.79 -4.23 9.52
N GLY A 59 3.43 -3.08 9.70
CA GLY A 59 4.61 -2.66 8.93
C GLY A 59 4.30 -2.12 7.52
N VAL A 60 3.07 -2.32 7.04
CA VAL A 60 2.57 -1.87 5.74
C VAL A 60 1.09 -1.51 5.83
N GLY A 61 0.66 -0.57 4.99
CA GLY A 61 -0.72 -0.17 4.81
C GLY A 61 -0.98 0.21 3.37
N TYR A 62 -2.07 -0.27 2.81
CA TYR A 62 -2.49 0.01 1.44
C TYR A 62 -3.76 0.84 1.45
N VAL A 63 -3.96 1.62 0.40
CA VAL A 63 -5.23 2.27 0.10
C VAL A 63 -5.75 1.71 -1.21
N THR A 64 -6.89 1.03 -1.14
CA THR A 64 -7.60 0.59 -2.34
C THR A 64 -8.78 1.51 -2.63
N ARG A 65 -9.16 1.56 -3.91
CA ARG A 65 -10.34 2.26 -4.43
C ARG A 65 -11.17 1.30 -5.25
N PHE A 66 -12.49 1.42 -5.14
CA PHE A 66 -13.43 0.67 -5.95
C PHE A 66 -14.74 1.45 -6.14
N ALA A 67 -15.51 1.09 -7.15
CA ALA A 67 -16.81 1.70 -7.44
C ALA A 67 -17.93 0.73 -7.07
N VAL A 68 -19.02 1.25 -6.51
CA VAL A 68 -20.21 0.46 -6.14
C VAL A 68 -21.44 1.10 -6.77
N ASP A 69 -22.39 0.28 -7.18
CA ASP A 69 -23.71 0.74 -7.62
C ASP A 69 -24.37 1.67 -6.58
N ALA A 70 -24.77 2.87 -7.00
CA ALA A 70 -25.27 3.90 -6.09
C ALA A 70 -26.63 3.56 -5.46
N GLU A 71 -27.51 2.88 -6.22
CA GLU A 71 -28.85 2.50 -5.76
C GLU A 71 -28.76 1.40 -4.69
N PHE A 72 -27.89 0.42 -4.91
CA PHE A 72 -27.57 -0.60 -3.91
C PHE A 72 -26.92 0.02 -2.66
N LEU A 73 -25.91 0.88 -2.83
CA LEU A 73 -25.18 1.48 -1.71
C LEU A 73 -26.07 2.34 -0.81
N ALA A 74 -27.16 2.92 -1.35
CA ALA A 74 -28.10 3.73 -0.58
C ALA A 74 -28.78 2.98 0.59
N ARG A 75 -28.74 1.64 0.59
CA ARG A 75 -29.20 0.80 1.71
C ARG A 75 -28.32 0.93 2.95
N TYR A 76 -27.05 1.30 2.78
CA TYR A 76 -26.06 1.45 3.85
C TYR A 76 -25.74 2.95 4.00
N PRO A 77 -26.53 3.74 4.75
CA PRO A 77 -26.29 5.17 4.87
C PRO A 77 -24.93 5.45 5.52
N VAL A 78 -24.28 6.54 5.08
CA VAL A 78 -23.00 7.00 5.63
C VAL A 78 -23.13 7.22 7.13
N GLN A 79 -22.25 6.59 7.89
CA GLN A 79 -22.08 6.75 9.32
C GLN A 79 -20.89 7.67 9.59
N GLN A 80 -21.03 8.53 10.58
CA GLN A 80 -19.93 9.34 11.10
C GLN A 80 -19.34 8.63 12.33
N ALA A 81 -18.30 7.83 12.13
CA ALA A 81 -17.70 7.01 13.20
C ALA A 81 -16.75 7.80 14.15
N GLY A 82 -16.69 9.13 14.00
CA GLY A 82 -15.86 10.00 14.83
C GLY A 82 -15.87 11.46 14.38
N GLY A 83 -14.67 12.02 14.13
CA GLY A 83 -14.51 13.38 13.62
C GLY A 83 -15.31 13.64 12.34
N ARG A 84 -15.49 14.93 11.97
CA ARG A 84 -16.38 15.34 10.87
C ARG A 84 -16.10 14.65 9.53
N ASP A 85 -14.85 14.26 9.29
CA ASP A 85 -14.39 13.68 8.02
C ASP A 85 -14.23 12.14 8.08
N VAL A 86 -14.66 11.51 9.17
CA VAL A 86 -14.64 10.06 9.38
C VAL A 86 -15.98 9.47 8.90
N LEU A 87 -16.08 9.25 7.59
CA LEU A 87 -17.29 8.84 6.90
C LEU A 87 -17.16 7.41 6.38
N GLU A 88 -18.06 6.53 6.82
CA GLU A 88 -18.02 5.09 6.56
C GLU A 88 -19.38 4.57 6.11
N HIS A 89 -19.42 3.51 5.30
CA HIS A 89 -20.63 2.72 5.12
C HIS A 89 -20.52 1.47 6.00
N TRP A 90 -21.49 1.21 6.87
CA TRP A 90 -21.48 -0.02 7.69
C TRP A 90 -22.34 -1.08 7.02
N VAL A 91 -21.67 -2.07 6.44
CA VAL A 91 -22.29 -3.21 5.76
C VAL A 91 -22.22 -4.42 6.70
N PRO A 92 -23.34 -5.08 7.05
CA PRO A 92 -23.29 -6.31 7.82
C PRO A 92 -22.39 -7.36 7.17
N ALA A 93 -21.68 -8.16 7.97
CA ALA A 93 -20.78 -9.18 7.44
C ALA A 93 -21.52 -10.21 6.55
N GLU A 94 -22.78 -10.51 6.86
CA GLU A 94 -23.65 -11.39 6.09
C GLU A 94 -24.04 -10.83 4.70
N ASP A 95 -23.99 -9.51 4.53
CA ASP A 95 -24.34 -8.84 3.28
C ASP A 95 -23.12 -8.69 2.34
N LEU A 96 -21.92 -9.06 2.79
CA LEU A 96 -20.68 -8.77 2.05
C LEU A 96 -20.62 -9.48 0.69
N ASP A 97 -21.22 -10.66 0.56
CA ASP A 97 -21.31 -11.37 -0.73
C ASP A 97 -22.20 -10.62 -1.73
N GLU A 98 -23.34 -10.08 -1.27
CA GLU A 98 -24.20 -9.23 -2.10
C GLU A 98 -23.48 -7.93 -2.43
N PHE A 99 -22.79 -7.32 -1.46
CA PHE A 99 -22.00 -6.12 -1.68
C PHE A 99 -20.93 -6.31 -2.76
N ASN A 100 -20.20 -7.42 -2.72
CA ASN A 100 -19.20 -7.76 -3.73
C ASN A 100 -19.81 -7.90 -5.13
N ALA A 101 -21.03 -8.43 -5.25
CA ALA A 101 -21.73 -8.53 -6.53
C ALA A 101 -22.10 -7.16 -7.14
N HIS A 102 -22.18 -6.12 -6.30
CA HIS A 102 -22.47 -4.75 -6.69
C HIS A 102 -21.22 -3.86 -6.87
N ILE A 103 -20.01 -4.43 -6.74
CA ILE A 103 -18.77 -3.74 -7.13
C ILE A 103 -18.70 -3.66 -8.66
N VAL A 104 -18.50 -2.44 -9.17
CA VAL A 104 -18.39 -2.16 -10.60
C VAL A 104 -16.93 -2.01 -10.99
N GLY A 105 -16.43 -2.96 -11.77
CA GLY A 105 -15.02 -3.00 -12.17
C GLY A 105 -14.10 -3.61 -11.10
N PRO A 106 -12.78 -3.47 -11.24
CA PRO A 106 -11.84 -4.02 -10.28
C PRO A 106 -11.67 -3.13 -9.05
N ILE A 107 -11.29 -3.74 -7.94
CA ILE A 107 -10.66 -3.07 -6.81
C ILE A 107 -9.23 -2.70 -7.25
N VAL A 108 -8.84 -1.44 -7.05
CA VAL A 108 -7.54 -0.92 -7.46
C VAL A 108 -6.75 -0.53 -6.23
N CYS A 109 -5.55 -1.06 -6.05
CA CYS A 109 -4.59 -0.53 -5.09
C CYS A 109 -3.99 0.78 -5.64
N GLU A 110 -4.29 1.91 -5.01
CA GLU A 110 -3.85 3.24 -5.49
C GLU A 110 -2.59 3.73 -4.79
N SER A 111 -2.36 3.29 -3.56
CA SER A 111 -1.25 3.76 -2.73
C SER A 111 -0.83 2.70 -1.74
N GLU A 112 0.45 2.71 -1.42
CA GLU A 112 1.11 1.83 -0.49
C GLU A 112 1.95 2.69 0.45
N TYR A 113 1.91 2.35 1.73
CA TYR A 113 2.64 2.99 2.80
C TYR A 113 3.34 1.90 3.59
N ARG A 114 4.59 2.13 3.99
CA ARG A 114 5.34 1.22 4.86
C ARG A 114 5.83 2.00 6.08
N ALA A 115 6.37 1.30 7.08
CA ALA A 115 7.09 1.96 8.17
C ALA A 115 8.42 2.53 7.64
N GLY A 116 8.84 3.70 8.11
CA GLY A 116 9.95 4.46 7.50
C GLY A 116 11.25 4.22 8.21
N VAL A 117 12.38 4.32 7.49
CA VAL A 117 13.66 4.00 8.08
C VAL A 117 14.08 5.13 9.02
N ALA A 118 14.06 4.87 10.32
CA ALA A 118 14.80 5.68 11.29
C ALA A 118 16.22 5.12 11.40
N GLY A 119 17.13 5.60 10.53
CA GLY A 119 18.53 5.25 10.54
C GLY A 119 19.43 6.47 10.74
N THR A 120 20.34 6.42 11.72
CA THR A 120 21.44 7.38 11.79
C THR A 120 22.45 7.04 10.68
N GLY A 121 22.94 8.04 9.92
CA GLY A 121 23.94 7.83 8.85
C GLY A 121 23.46 7.86 7.39
N LEU A 122 22.17 7.95 7.10
CA LEU A 122 21.68 8.11 5.71
C LEU A 122 22.02 9.50 5.12
N PRO A 123 22.36 9.65 3.83
CA PRO A 123 22.50 10.97 3.19
C PRO A 123 21.18 11.77 3.21
N ASP A 124 21.25 13.10 3.19
CA ASP A 124 20.06 13.96 3.32
C ASP A 124 19.04 13.76 2.19
N GLY A 125 19.50 13.56 0.95
CA GLY A 125 18.60 13.23 -0.18
C GLY A 125 17.82 11.94 0.05
N TRP A 126 18.41 10.95 0.74
CA TRP A 126 17.69 9.72 1.12
C TRP A 126 16.73 9.95 2.28
N ARG A 127 17.06 10.79 3.25
CA ARG A 127 16.13 11.13 4.34
C ARG A 127 14.91 11.86 3.82
N GLU A 128 15.12 12.83 2.92
CA GLU A 128 14.04 13.58 2.27
C GLU A 128 13.18 12.65 1.40
N TYR A 129 13.82 11.78 0.63
CA TYR A 129 13.16 10.77 -0.19
C TYR A 129 12.32 9.77 0.64
N LEU A 130 12.90 9.18 1.69
CA LEU A 130 12.25 8.22 2.59
C LEU A 130 11.21 8.87 3.51
N ALA A 131 11.22 10.21 3.67
CA ALA A 131 10.22 10.96 4.42
C ALA A 131 9.07 11.51 3.54
N GLY A 132 9.16 11.35 2.21
CA GLY A 132 8.17 11.85 1.25
C GLY A 132 6.81 11.15 1.32
N GLU A 133 5.77 11.75 0.73
CA GLU A 133 4.39 11.22 0.76
C GLU A 133 4.11 10.10 -0.25
N SER A 134 5.07 9.80 -1.13
CA SER A 134 4.95 8.79 -2.18
C SER A 134 6.05 7.77 -2.00
N TRP A 135 5.79 6.72 -1.23
CA TRP A 135 6.75 5.64 -1.12
C TRP A 135 6.59 4.73 -2.32
N PHE A 136 7.74 4.22 -2.76
CA PHE A 136 7.93 3.42 -3.96
C PHE A 136 6.80 2.42 -4.17
N ARG A 137 6.17 2.53 -5.33
CA ARG A 137 5.51 1.41 -6.00
C ARG A 137 6.48 0.23 -5.93
N ALA A 138 6.01 -0.96 -5.56
CA ALA A 138 6.56 -2.17 -6.18
C ALA A 138 6.58 -1.91 -7.70
N GLY A 139 7.77 -1.72 -8.26
CA GLY A 139 7.97 -1.24 -9.62
C GLY A 139 8.66 -2.30 -10.45
N PHE A 140 8.53 -2.19 -11.76
CA PHE A 140 9.28 -3.02 -12.69
C PHE A 140 10.46 -2.21 -13.23
N LEU A 141 11.65 -2.80 -13.32
CA LEU A 141 12.73 -2.27 -14.14
C LEU A 141 12.27 -2.24 -15.61
N ALA A 142 12.93 -1.44 -16.44
CA ALA A 142 12.61 -1.32 -17.87
C ALA A 142 12.67 -2.67 -18.64
N ASP A 143 13.32 -3.68 -18.08
CA ASP A 143 13.38 -5.05 -18.60
C ASP A 143 12.28 -5.99 -18.09
N GLY A 144 11.35 -5.49 -17.26
CA GLY A 144 10.25 -6.26 -16.68
C GLY A 144 10.58 -6.96 -15.36
N THR A 145 11.72 -6.68 -14.75
CA THR A 145 12.11 -7.25 -13.45
C THR A 145 11.39 -6.54 -12.30
N ARG A 146 10.68 -7.28 -11.45
CA ARG A 146 9.93 -6.71 -10.31
C ARG A 146 10.83 -6.39 -9.12
N LEU A 147 10.90 -5.13 -8.68
CA LEU A 147 11.63 -4.75 -7.48
C LEU A 147 10.74 -4.76 -6.23
N THR A 148 11.19 -5.41 -5.16
CA THR A 148 10.59 -5.41 -3.83
C THR A 148 11.52 -4.68 -2.86
N VAL A 149 11.13 -3.50 -2.41
CA VAL A 149 11.91 -2.69 -1.45
C VAL A 149 11.60 -3.16 -0.02
N PHE A 150 12.63 -3.46 0.77
CA PHE A 150 12.48 -3.96 2.13
C PHE A 150 12.09 -2.84 3.11
N SER A 151 11.28 -3.17 4.10
CA SER A 151 10.95 -2.27 5.20
C SER A 151 12.16 -2.03 6.11
N PRO A 152 12.19 -0.95 6.89
CA PRO A 152 13.29 -0.65 7.83
C PRO A 152 13.60 -1.75 8.84
N ASP A 153 12.56 -2.45 9.28
CA ASP A 153 12.70 -3.56 10.22
C ASP A 153 13.32 -4.79 9.55
N GLU A 154 13.09 -4.96 8.24
CA GLU A 154 13.74 -5.96 7.38
C GLU A 154 15.15 -5.51 6.96
N VAL A 155 15.39 -4.20 6.89
CA VAL A 155 16.67 -3.54 6.56
C VAL A 155 17.58 -3.37 7.79
N LYS A 156 17.30 -4.02 8.92
CA LYS A 156 18.20 -3.96 10.10
C LYS A 156 19.61 -4.43 9.75
N SER A 157 20.52 -3.50 9.44
CA SER A 157 21.95 -3.74 9.48
C SER A 157 22.57 -2.98 10.66
N THR A 158 23.10 -3.77 11.59
CA THR A 158 24.18 -3.39 12.49
C THR A 158 25.31 -2.75 11.68
N VAL A 159 25.55 -1.45 11.87
CA VAL A 159 26.85 -0.71 11.71
C VAL A 159 27.68 -0.98 10.45
N ASP A 160 27.12 -1.62 9.43
CA ASP A 160 27.85 -2.01 8.22
C ASP A 160 27.48 -1.09 7.07
N GLU A 161 28.50 -0.61 6.36
CA GLU A 161 28.45 0.53 5.44
C GLU A 161 27.66 0.23 4.15
N ARG A 162 27.20 -1.03 4.01
CA ARG A 162 26.43 -1.57 2.89
C ARG A 162 25.10 -2.14 3.41
N VAL A 163 24.01 -1.61 2.88
CA VAL A 163 22.64 -1.88 3.34
C VAL A 163 21.85 -2.46 2.18
N THR A 164 21.28 -3.65 2.34
CA THR A 164 20.33 -4.17 1.37
C THR A 164 19.02 -3.41 1.52
N VAL A 165 18.59 -2.71 0.47
CA VAL A 165 17.40 -1.84 0.50
C VAL A 165 16.25 -2.40 -0.34
N ALA A 166 16.52 -3.30 -1.27
CA ALA A 166 15.50 -3.97 -2.07
C ALA A 166 16.03 -5.30 -2.63
N GLU A 167 15.16 -6.05 -3.28
CA GLU A 167 15.45 -7.25 -4.04
C GLU A 167 14.71 -7.18 -5.38
N ASP A 168 15.33 -7.66 -6.45
CA ASP A 168 14.70 -7.70 -7.77
C ASP A 168 13.88 -8.99 -7.99
N GLY A 169 13.29 -9.15 -9.18
CA GLY A 169 12.36 -10.23 -9.48
C GLY A 169 13.03 -11.61 -9.57
N ASP A 170 14.36 -11.63 -9.65
CA ASP A 170 15.21 -12.82 -9.70
C ASP A 170 15.88 -13.11 -8.36
N GLY A 171 15.56 -12.35 -7.31
CA GLY A 171 16.10 -12.54 -5.98
C GLY A 171 17.45 -11.84 -5.73
N ARG A 172 17.85 -10.89 -6.58
CA ARG A 172 19.12 -10.17 -6.43
C ARG A 172 18.95 -8.97 -5.51
N ALA A 173 19.79 -8.91 -4.49
CA ALA A 173 19.84 -7.80 -3.55
C ALA A 173 20.26 -6.49 -4.24
N VAL A 174 19.48 -5.44 -4.00
CA VAL A 174 19.85 -4.04 -4.23
C VAL A 174 20.53 -3.54 -2.97
N VAL A 175 21.82 -3.25 -3.08
CA VAL A 175 22.65 -2.84 -1.94
C VAL A 175 23.06 -1.39 -2.08
N LEU A 176 22.68 -0.57 -1.09
CA LEU A 176 23.13 0.81 -0.93
C LEU A 176 24.42 0.85 -0.12
N ASP A 177 25.45 1.44 -0.68
CA ASP A 177 26.64 1.87 0.06
C ASP A 177 26.39 3.27 0.64
N ALA A 178 26.16 3.34 1.94
CA ALA A 178 25.73 4.55 2.63
C ALA A 178 26.81 5.65 2.65
N ARG A 179 28.09 5.29 2.46
CA ARG A 179 29.21 6.25 2.41
C ARG A 179 29.33 6.94 1.08
N THR A 180 29.08 6.19 0.01
CA THR A 180 29.27 6.67 -1.36
C THR A 180 27.96 7.06 -2.04
N GLY A 181 26.81 6.77 -1.42
CA GLY A 181 25.48 6.98 -2.01
C GLY A 181 25.25 6.10 -3.25
N THR A 182 26.06 5.06 -3.42
CA THR A 182 26.02 4.18 -4.58
C THR A 182 25.06 3.02 -4.34
N VAL A 183 24.20 2.73 -5.30
CA VAL A 183 23.37 1.53 -5.34
C VAL A 183 23.99 0.47 -6.26
N THR A 184 24.06 -0.77 -5.81
CA THR A 184 24.47 -1.91 -6.63
C THR A 184 23.33 -2.91 -6.78
N LEU A 185 23.10 -3.38 -8.01
CA LEU A 185 22.16 -4.45 -8.35
C LEU A 185 22.88 -5.44 -9.27
N GLY A 186 23.16 -6.65 -8.79
CA GLY A 186 24.09 -7.57 -9.45
C GLY A 186 25.47 -6.93 -9.63
N ASP A 187 26.01 -6.94 -10.86
CA ASP A 187 27.28 -6.30 -11.20
C ASP A 187 27.14 -4.81 -11.56
N ALA A 188 25.90 -4.31 -11.68
CA ALA A 188 25.63 -2.93 -12.07
C ALA A 188 25.73 -1.98 -10.87
N ARG A 189 26.26 -0.78 -11.11
CA ARG A 189 26.52 0.25 -10.09
C ARG A 189 25.92 1.58 -10.56
N TYR A 190 25.12 2.20 -9.70
CA TYR A 190 24.38 3.43 -9.98
C TYR A 190 24.64 4.46 -8.88
N ASP A 191 24.67 5.74 -9.24
CA ASP A 191 24.38 6.78 -8.26
C ASP A 191 22.88 6.80 -7.94
N LEU A 192 22.50 7.41 -6.82
CA LEU A 192 21.13 7.43 -6.34
C LEU A 192 20.14 8.01 -7.36
N ASP A 193 20.43 9.19 -7.91
CA ASP A 193 19.52 9.89 -8.81
C ASP A 193 19.28 9.10 -10.09
N SER A 194 20.35 8.49 -10.62
CA SER A 194 20.26 7.60 -11.77
C SER A 194 19.46 6.33 -11.44
N PHE A 195 19.63 5.76 -10.25
CA PHE A 195 18.86 4.59 -9.82
C PHE A 195 17.38 4.91 -9.67
N VAL A 196 17.03 6.06 -9.08
CA VAL A 196 15.62 6.50 -8.94
C VAL A 196 14.98 6.68 -10.31
N LYS A 197 15.68 7.29 -11.28
CA LYS A 197 15.17 7.45 -12.66
C LYS A 197 14.94 6.13 -13.39
N LEU A 198 15.63 5.05 -13.02
CA LEU A 198 15.39 3.72 -13.59
C LEU A 198 14.07 3.09 -13.12
N LEU A 199 13.50 3.58 -12.01
CA LEU A 199 12.27 3.08 -11.41
C LEU A 199 11.02 3.85 -11.90
N GLU A 200 11.19 4.91 -12.69
CA GLU A 200 10.11 5.77 -13.18
C GLU A 200 9.57 5.33 -14.55
N TRP A 201 8.93 4.17 -14.66
CA TRP A 201 8.05 3.81 -15.79
C TRP A 201 6.81 3.04 -15.31
#